data_AF-A0A537NT33-F1
#
_entry.id   AF-A0A537NT33-F1
#
_cell.length_a   1.000
_cell.length_b   1.000
_cell.length_c   1.000
_cell.angle_alpha   90.00
_cell.angle_beta   90.00
_cell.angle_gamma   90.00
#
_symmetry.space_group_name_H-M   'P 1'
#
loop_
_entity.id
_entity.type
_entity.pdbx_description
1 polymer ?
#
loop_
_entity_poly.entity_id
_entity_poly.type
_entity_poly.pdbx_seq_one_letter_code
_entity_poly.pdbx_strand_id
1 'polypeptide(L)'
;GLWGAQIGGRSLWELPVAFPLIMSLGGVLGIAGVPLPHVEILIALSMLVLGLAVAFAWRPAPWISIAVVGAFALFHGHAHGVELPSSANPLAYAAGFVVATGLIHIAGIGFGLIIGKALKGKVSRAAGTAIGLAGVYFLVA
;
A
#
# COMPACT_ATOMS: atom_id res chain seq x y z
N GLY A 1 -1.98 -5.73 2.53
CA GLY A 1 -2.64 -6.74 3.41
C GLY A 1 -3.87 -7.35 2.75
N LEU A 2 -4.95 -6.57 2.64
CA LEU A 2 -6.27 -7.05 2.16
C LEU A 2 -6.22 -7.72 0.77
N TRP A 3 -5.58 -7.09 -0.22
CA TRP A 3 -5.48 -7.67 -1.56
C TRP A 3 -4.71 -9.00 -1.58
N GLY A 4 -3.60 -9.08 -0.85
CA GLY A 4 -2.85 -10.34 -0.66
C GLY A 4 -3.70 -11.44 -0.03
N ALA A 5 -4.52 -11.12 0.97
CA ALA A 5 -5.46 -12.07 1.57
C ALA A 5 -6.57 -12.51 0.60
N GLN A 6 -7.00 -11.63 -0.31
CA GLN A 6 -7.99 -11.96 -1.33
C GLN A 6 -7.42 -12.85 -2.45
N ILE A 7 -6.16 -12.63 -2.86
CA ILE A 7 -5.43 -13.49 -3.79
C ILE A 7 -5.19 -14.86 -3.15
N GLY A 8 -4.73 -14.88 -1.90
CA GLY A 8 -4.38 -16.09 -1.17
C GLY A 8 -3.00 -16.66 -1.55
N GLY A 9 -2.74 -17.90 -1.14
CA GLY A 9 -1.45 -18.57 -1.39
C GLY A 9 -0.26 -17.80 -0.83
N ARG A 10 0.83 -17.73 -1.60
CA ARG A 10 2.06 -17.02 -1.21
C ARG A 10 1.87 -15.49 -1.16
N SER A 11 1.00 -14.95 -2.00
CA SER A 11 0.74 -13.50 -2.08
C SER A 11 0.13 -12.91 -0.81
N LEU A 12 -0.39 -13.76 0.09
CA LEU A 12 -0.79 -13.38 1.45
C LEU A 12 0.35 -12.67 2.19
N TRP A 13 1.59 -13.14 2.02
CA TRP A 13 2.78 -12.63 2.72
C TRP A 13 3.74 -11.88 1.80
N GLU A 14 3.83 -12.27 0.52
CA GLU A 14 4.75 -11.61 -0.42
C GLU A 14 4.41 -10.13 -0.59
N LEU A 15 3.14 -9.75 -0.74
CA LEU A 15 2.79 -8.34 -0.95
C LEU A 15 3.03 -7.47 0.29
N PRO A 16 2.61 -7.89 1.51
CA PRO A 16 2.93 -7.16 2.74
C PRO A 16 4.42 -7.04 3.07
N VAL A 17 5.26 -7.93 2.58
CA VAL A 17 6.71 -7.87 2.75
C VAL A 17 7.35 -7.02 1.65
N ALA A 18 6.94 -7.20 0.39
CA ALA A 18 7.50 -6.48 -0.74
C ALA A 18 7.27 -4.96 -0.62
N PHE A 19 6.10 -4.54 -0.16
CA PHE A 19 5.78 -3.11 -0.01
C PHE A 19 6.80 -2.36 0.87
N PRO A 20 7.00 -2.69 2.16
CA PRO A 20 7.95 -1.96 3.00
C PRO A 20 9.42 -2.09 2.56
N LEU A 21 9.80 -3.20 1.92
CA LEU A 21 11.16 -3.35 1.39
C LEU A 21 11.42 -2.36 0.24
N ILE A 22 10.50 -2.28 -0.72
CA ILE A 22 10.64 -1.35 -1.86
C ILE A 22 10.41 0.10 -1.40
N MET A 23 9.50 0.31 -0.45
CA MET A 23 9.27 1.61 0.18
C MET A 23 10.54 2.14 0.86
N SER A 24 11.33 1.28 1.49
CA SER A 24 12.63 1.69 2.06
C SER A 24 13.57 2.26 0.99
N LEU A 25 13.56 1.70 -0.23
CA LEU A 25 14.35 2.24 -1.35
C LEU A 25 13.86 3.64 -1.75
N GLY A 26 12.54 3.84 -1.82
CA GLY A 26 11.94 5.15 -2.03
C GLY A 26 12.35 6.14 -0.96
N GLY A 27 12.34 5.71 0.31
CA GLY A 27 12.77 6.52 1.45
C GLY A 27 14.22 6.98 1.35
N VAL A 28 15.12 6.09 0.93
CA VAL A 28 16.53 6.45 0.67
C VAL A 28 16.62 7.52 -0.42
N LEU A 29 15.86 7.41 -1.51
CA LEU A 29 15.84 8.44 -2.57
C LEU A 29 15.32 9.78 -2.05
N GLY A 30 14.27 9.78 -1.22
CA GLY A 30 13.72 10.98 -0.59
C GLY A 30 14.72 11.67 0.33
N ILE A 31 15.41 10.91 1.19
CA ILE A 31 16.47 11.42 2.08
C ILE A 31 17.64 11.98 1.27
N ALA A 32 18.01 11.32 0.17
CA ALA A 32 19.08 11.76 -0.72
C ALA A 32 18.72 13.00 -1.57
N GLY A 33 17.48 13.50 -1.47
CA GLY A 33 17.03 14.67 -2.23
C GLY A 33 16.85 14.40 -3.73
N VAL A 34 16.74 13.13 -4.15
CA VAL A 34 16.49 12.78 -5.55
C VAL A 34 15.03 13.14 -5.87
N PRO A 35 14.76 14.07 -6.80
CA PRO A 35 13.39 14.46 -7.09
C PRO A 35 12.68 13.33 -7.86
N LEU A 36 11.49 12.95 -7.38
CA LEU A 36 10.55 12.12 -8.14
C LEU A 36 9.36 12.97 -8.58
N PRO A 37 8.93 12.89 -9.85
CA PRO A 37 7.81 13.67 -10.33
C PRO A 37 6.47 13.06 -9.90
N HIS A 38 5.46 13.90 -9.70
CA HIS A 38 4.06 13.49 -9.46
C HIS A 38 3.84 12.54 -8.25
N VAL A 39 4.63 12.68 -7.18
CA VAL A 39 4.57 11.80 -5.99
C VAL A 39 3.15 11.73 -5.40
N GLU A 40 2.52 12.88 -5.15
CA GLU A 40 1.17 12.94 -4.56
C GLU A 40 0.11 12.28 -5.47
N ILE A 41 0.17 12.56 -6.78
CA ILE A 41 -0.73 11.95 -7.77
C ILE A 41 -0.56 10.43 -7.79
N LEU A 42 0.68 9.92 -7.72
CA LEU A 42 0.93 8.48 -7.73
C LEU A 42 0.54 7.80 -6.42
N ILE A 43 0.63 8.50 -5.29
CA ILE A 43 0.07 8.04 -4.02
C ILE A 43 -1.46 7.96 -4.13
N ALA A 44 -2.15 8.99 -4.65
CA ALA A 44 -3.60 8.97 -4.85
C ALA A 44 -4.03 7.88 -5.85
N LEU A 45 -3.29 7.73 -6.95
CA LEU A 45 -3.52 6.68 -7.95
C LEU A 45 -3.36 5.28 -7.36
N SER A 46 -2.47 5.09 -6.39
CA SER A 46 -2.32 3.80 -5.70
C SER A 46 -3.62 3.37 -5.01
N MET A 47 -4.35 4.31 -4.41
CA MET A 47 -5.65 4.04 -3.79
C MET A 47 -6.67 3.59 -4.83
N LEU A 48 -6.73 4.28 -5.97
CA LEU A 48 -7.61 3.88 -7.07
C LEU A 48 -7.25 2.48 -7.59
N VAL A 49 -6.00 2.26 -7.99
CA VAL A 49 -5.58 1.00 -8.61
C VAL A 49 -5.72 -0.19 -7.66
N LEU A 50 -5.23 -0.08 -6.42
CA LEU A 50 -5.34 -1.17 -5.44
C LEU A 50 -6.78 -1.35 -4.95
N GLY A 51 -7.55 -0.27 -4.85
CA GLY A 51 -8.99 -0.31 -4.56
C GLY A 51 -9.75 -1.11 -5.62
N LEU A 52 -9.52 -0.82 -6.91
CA LEU A 52 -10.11 -1.57 -8.02
C LEU A 52 -9.66 -3.03 -8.05
N ALA A 53 -8.38 -3.30 -7.79
CA ALA A 53 -7.86 -4.66 -7.70
C ALA A 53 -8.64 -5.49 -6.65
N VAL A 54 -8.92 -4.89 -5.49
CA VAL A 54 -9.74 -5.51 -4.44
C VAL A 54 -11.23 -5.58 -4.82
N ALA A 55 -11.79 -4.51 -5.39
CA ALA A 55 -13.21 -4.40 -5.75
C ALA A 55 -13.63 -5.43 -6.81
N PHE A 56 -12.76 -5.68 -7.78
CA PHE A 56 -12.99 -6.68 -8.84
C PHE A 56 -12.48 -8.07 -8.49
N ALA A 57 -11.92 -8.26 -7.28
CA ALA A 57 -11.29 -9.51 -6.87
C ALA A 57 -10.25 -10.01 -7.88
N TRP A 58 -9.43 -9.08 -8.38
CA TRP A 58 -8.42 -9.35 -9.38
C TRP A 58 -7.29 -10.21 -8.79
N ARG A 59 -6.98 -11.33 -9.47
CA ARG A 59 -5.96 -12.30 -9.04
C ARG A 59 -4.96 -12.55 -10.17
N PRO A 60 -4.06 -11.60 -10.47
CA PRO A 60 -3.06 -11.79 -11.51
C PRO A 60 -1.92 -12.71 -11.03
N ALA A 61 -0.96 -12.98 -11.92
CA ALA A 61 0.26 -13.70 -11.56
C ALA A 61 1.04 -12.95 -10.46
N PRO A 62 1.73 -13.64 -9.53
CA PRO A 62 2.37 -13.00 -8.38
C PRO A 62 3.34 -11.86 -8.72
N TRP A 63 4.11 -12.01 -9.80
CA TRP A 63 5.05 -10.98 -10.25
C TRP A 63 4.37 -9.67 -10.68
N ILE A 64 3.15 -9.75 -11.24
CA ILE A 64 2.35 -8.57 -11.60
C ILE A 64 1.91 -7.86 -10.33
N SER A 65 1.42 -8.60 -9.33
CA SER A 65 1.00 -8.03 -8.05
C SER A 65 2.16 -7.32 -7.33
N ILE A 66 3.35 -7.94 -7.33
CA ILE A 66 4.56 -7.36 -6.74
C ILE A 66 4.98 -6.09 -7.52
N ALA A 67 4.94 -6.11 -8.86
CA ALA A 67 5.28 -4.94 -9.66
C ALA A 67 4.33 -3.77 -9.39
N VAL A 68 3.01 -4.01 -9.33
CA VAL A 68 2.01 -2.97 -9.05
C VAL A 68 2.21 -2.37 -7.65
N VAL A 69 2.31 -3.22 -6.63
CA VAL A 69 2.51 -2.78 -5.24
C VAL A 69 3.85 -2.06 -5.07
N GLY A 70 4.92 -2.60 -5.68
CA GLY A 70 6.27 -2.06 -5.60
C GLY A 70 6.40 -0.70 -6.28
N ALA A 71 5.77 -0.51 -7.44
CA ALA A 71 5.78 0.77 -8.14
C ALA A 71 5.24 1.88 -7.22
N PHE A 72 4.09 1.67 -6.59
CA PHE A 72 3.52 2.65 -5.66
C PHE A 72 4.31 2.76 -4.35
N ALA A 73 4.83 1.64 -3.82
CA ALA A 73 5.65 1.64 -2.61
C ALA A 73 6.84 2.60 -2.72
N LEU A 74 7.46 2.70 -3.89
CA LEU A 74 8.57 3.62 -4.13
C LEU A 74 8.17 5.09 -3.90
N PHE A 75 7.01 5.52 -4.37
CA PHE A 75 6.53 6.91 -4.22
C PHE A 75 6.07 7.20 -2.79
N HIS A 76 5.39 6.25 -2.14
CA HIS A 76 5.08 6.34 -0.70
C HIS A 76 6.37 6.50 0.12
N GLY A 77 7.37 5.67 -0.17
CA GLY A 77 8.66 5.72 0.49
C GLY A 77 9.35 7.05 0.30
N HIS A 78 9.37 7.55 -0.94
CA HIS A 78 9.96 8.84 -1.28
C HIS A 78 9.34 9.99 -0.49
N ALA A 79 8.00 10.08 -0.43
CA ALA A 79 7.31 11.10 0.35
C ALA A 79 7.75 11.09 1.82
N HIS A 80 7.74 9.92 2.47
CA HIS A 80 8.19 9.78 3.86
C HIS A 80 9.69 10.07 4.04
N GLY A 81 10.52 9.70 3.05
CA GLY A 81 11.95 9.98 3.05
C GLY A 81 12.28 11.47 2.99
N VAL A 82 11.46 12.27 2.28
CA VAL A 82 11.59 13.73 2.23
C VAL A 82 11.22 14.36 3.58
N GLU A 83 10.19 13.86 4.25
CA GLU A 83 9.74 14.40 5.54
C GLU A 83 10.68 14.04 6.70
N LEU A 84 11.27 12.84 6.67
CA LEU A 84 12.00 12.24 7.80
C LEU A 84 13.14 13.12 8.37
N PRO A 85 14.02 13.74 7.57
CA PRO A 85 15.09 14.61 8.08
C PRO A 85 14.57 15.86 8.81
N SER A 86 13.36 16.33 8.46
CA SER A 86 12.73 17.53 9.04
C SER A 86 11.84 17.23 10.26
N SER A 87 11.61 15.94 10.57
CA SER A 87 10.79 15.52 11.69
C SER A 87 11.42 15.86 13.04
N ALA A 88 10.59 16.06 14.08
CA ALA A 88 11.08 16.39 15.43
C ALA A 88 11.99 15.30 16.03
N ASN A 89 11.77 14.03 15.67
CA ASN A 89 12.64 12.91 16.03
C ASN A 89 12.64 11.85 14.90
N PRO A 90 13.67 11.84 14.03
CA PRO A 90 13.73 10.94 12.87
C PRO A 90 13.71 9.45 13.22
N LEU A 91 14.31 9.06 14.35
CA LEU A 91 14.32 7.66 14.79
C LEU A 91 12.93 7.22 15.25
N ALA A 92 12.24 8.06 16.03
CA ALA A 92 10.88 7.78 16.46
C ALA A 92 9.90 7.75 15.26
N TYR A 93 10.07 8.66 14.29
CA TYR A 93 9.31 8.65 13.05
C TYR A 93 9.51 7.34 12.29
N ALA A 94 10.77 6.92 12.06
CA ALA A 94 11.09 5.68 11.35
C ALA A 94 10.50 4.44 12.05
N ALA A 95 10.68 4.34 13.36
CA ALA A 95 10.16 3.23 14.15
C ALA A 95 8.62 3.19 14.13
N GLY A 96 7.98 4.33 14.37
CA GLY A 96 6.53 4.47 14.31
C GLY A 96 5.98 4.11 12.93
N PHE A 97 6.67 4.52 11.87
CA PHE A 97 6.30 4.24 10.50
C PHE A 97 6.37 2.74 10.17
N VAL A 98 7.46 2.05 10.54
CA VAL A 98 7.60 0.60 10.35
C VAL A 98 6.50 -0.15 11.12
N VAL A 99 6.26 0.21 12.39
CA VAL A 99 5.23 -0.41 13.22
C VAL A 99 3.84 -0.17 12.65
N ALA A 100 3.49 1.07 12.32
CA ALA A 100 2.20 1.42 11.75
C ALA A 100 1.96 0.69 10.42
N THR A 101 2.97 0.67 9.54
CA THR A 101 2.90 -0.05 8.25
C THR A 101 2.64 -1.54 8.49
N GLY A 102 3.39 -2.17 9.40
CA GLY A 102 3.20 -3.57 9.76
C GLY A 102 1.79 -3.84 10.30
N LEU A 103 1.32 -3.02 11.23
CA LEU A 103 -0.01 -3.15 11.83
C LEU A 103 -1.14 -3.02 10.80
N ILE A 104 -1.06 -2.04 9.90
CA ILE A 104 -2.05 -1.86 8.83
C ILE A 104 -2.06 -3.08 7.89
N HIS A 105 -0.90 -3.65 7.58
CA HIS A 105 -0.80 -4.85 6.75
C HIS A 105 -1.45 -6.06 7.41
N ILE A 106 -1.15 -6.31 8.69
CA ILE A 106 -1.73 -7.39 9.48
C ILE A 106 -3.24 -7.19 9.65
N ALA A 107 -3.70 -5.97 9.95
CA ALA A 107 -5.12 -5.65 10.04
C ALA A 107 -5.85 -5.94 8.71
N GLY A 108 -5.25 -5.56 7.58
CA GLY A 108 -5.79 -5.87 6.25
C GLY A 108 -5.83 -7.37 5.95
N ILE A 109 -4.81 -8.13 6.36
CA ILE A 109 -4.82 -9.60 6.27
C ILE A 109 -5.95 -10.20 7.11
N GLY A 110 -6.04 -9.81 8.38
CA GLY A 110 -7.07 -10.29 9.31
C GLY A 110 -8.47 -9.99 8.80
N PHE A 111 -8.70 -8.77 8.32
CA PHE A 111 -9.96 -8.37 7.69
C PHE A 111 -10.31 -9.27 6.49
N GLY A 112 -9.35 -9.53 5.60
CA GLY A 112 -9.55 -10.38 4.43
C GLY A 112 -9.84 -11.85 4.78
N LEU A 113 -9.09 -12.41 5.73
CA LEU A 113 -9.20 -13.83 6.11
C LEU A 113 -10.41 -14.13 7.00
N ILE A 114 -10.82 -13.20 7.86
CA ILE A 114 -11.91 -13.41 8.83
C ILE A 114 -13.23 -12.91 8.22
N ILE A 115 -13.35 -11.60 8.02
CA ILE A 115 -14.60 -10.95 7.60
C ILE A 115 -14.83 -11.18 6.11
N GLY A 116 -13.78 -10.99 5.30
CA GLY A 116 -13.81 -11.20 3.87
C GLY A 116 -14.23 -12.62 3.51
N LYS A 117 -13.58 -13.63 4.10
CA LYS A 117 -13.90 -15.05 3.83
C LYS A 117 -15.32 -15.44 4.30
N ALA A 118 -15.73 -15.02 5.50
CA ALA A 118 -17.06 -15.30 6.04
C ALA A 118 -18.18 -14.78 5.13
N LEU A 119 -17.98 -13.63 4.49
CA LEU A 119 -18.96 -12.98 3.63
C LEU A 119 -18.67 -13.18 2.13
N LYS A 120 -18.01 -14.28 1.76
CA LYS A 120 -17.68 -14.67 0.36
C LYS A 120 -17.00 -13.56 -0.44
N GLY A 121 -16.18 -12.75 0.23
CA GLY A 121 -15.42 -11.63 -0.35
C GLY A 121 -16.22 -10.35 -0.61
N LYS A 122 -17.53 -10.31 -0.36
CA LYS A 122 -18.38 -9.13 -0.65
C LYS A 122 -17.91 -7.89 0.10
N VAL A 123 -17.61 -8.04 1.39
CA VAL A 123 -17.15 -6.92 2.23
C VAL A 123 -15.74 -6.45 1.84
N SER A 124 -14.84 -7.37 1.47
CA SER A 124 -13.54 -6.98 0.90
C SER A 124 -13.71 -6.15 -0.37
N ARG A 125 -14.61 -6.56 -1.27
CA ARG A 125 -14.89 -5.82 -2.51
C ARG A 125 -15.49 -4.44 -2.24
N ALA A 126 -16.44 -4.34 -1.30
CA ALA A 126 -17.01 -3.05 -0.88
C ALA A 126 -15.94 -2.10 -0.30
N ALA A 127 -15.03 -2.62 0.54
CA ALA A 127 -13.89 -1.86 1.03
C ALA A 127 -12.98 -1.40 -0.12
N GLY A 128 -12.69 -2.29 -1.08
CA GLY A 128 -11.95 -1.94 -2.31
C GLY A 128 -12.61 -0.80 -3.10
N THR A 129 -13.93 -0.86 -3.29
CA THR A 129 -14.69 0.22 -3.96
C THR A 129 -14.59 1.53 -3.19
N ALA A 130 -14.75 1.52 -1.86
CA ALA A 130 -14.63 2.72 -1.05
C ALA A 130 -13.23 3.34 -1.12
N ILE A 131 -12.18 2.51 -1.04
CA ILE A 131 -10.79 2.95 -1.21
C ILE A 131 -10.58 3.55 -2.61
N GLY A 132 -11.12 2.91 -3.64
CA GLY A 132 -11.02 3.40 -5.02
C GLY A 132 -11.70 4.74 -5.23
N LEU A 133 -12.89 4.94 -4.67
CA LEU A 133 -13.62 6.22 -4.72
C LEU A 133 -12.88 7.33 -3.96
N ALA A 134 -12.29 7.01 -2.80
CA ALA A 134 -11.42 7.95 -2.10
C ALA A 134 -10.20 8.33 -2.95
N GLY A 135 -9.62 7.37 -3.69
CA GLY A 135 -8.56 7.62 -4.66
C GLY A 135 -9.01 8.57 -5.79
N VAL A 136 -10.20 8.37 -6.36
CA VAL A 136 -10.77 9.31 -7.35
C VAL A 136 -10.90 10.71 -6.76
N TYR A 137 -11.45 10.83 -5.54
CA TYR A 137 -11.57 12.11 -4.85
C TYR A 137 -10.21 12.81 -4.72
N PHE A 138 -9.18 12.12 -4.22
CA PHE A 138 -7.83 12.70 -4.10
C PHE A 138 -7.15 13.04 -5.43
N LEU A 139 -7.59 12.45 -6.55
CA LEU A 139 -7.07 12.77 -7.88
C LEU A 139 -7.72 14.00 -8.52
N VAL A 140 -8.89 14.45 -8.02
CA VAL A 140 -9.67 15.53 -8.63
C VAL A 140 -9.96 16.71 -7.69
N ALA A 141 -9.69 16.57 -6.40
CA ALA A 141 -9.80 17.63 -5.39
C ALA A 141 -8.57 18.54 -5.40
#